data_AF-A0A7C4Y456-F1
#
_entry.id   AF-A0A7C4Y456-F1
#
_cell.length_a   1.000
_cell.length_b   1.000
_cell.length_c   1.000
_cell.angle_alpha   90.00
_cell.angle_beta   90.00
_cell.angle_gamma   90.00
#
_symmetry.space_group_name_H-M   'P 1'
#
loop_
_entity.id
_entity.type
_entity.pdbx_description
1 polymer ?
#
loop_
_entity_poly.entity_id
_entity_poly.type
_entity_poly.pdbx_seq_one_letter_code
_entity_poly.pdbx_strand_id
1 'polypeptide(L)'
;METSFSRYRELILLLETGAYLHDIGKLSRYFITSKAKGIVGKDFHGQIIFIDKRLNRIPPYLNEFLNTKIEDLVRVIDKPFELDFTIGMMICAHHGCSRCLSNTPCPLKERIEDYKVLALLKTMDHMDASNPSDMLKQGINNVRIDGFFEEKEVPLSELDRMRWDIYEKCEATLKRMKESKMFSIEEMRRAVYETTRPAFLEALSDTRRCANDITLFDHSLATATLFKAFLSAYLYFDLPIPKSFREVRYYFLKGKFDRKFIEEECALSNIVFTYKGFDYIVYPYVGRKDVKSYLKKIIGPFEIVKDPYDIFKEYKDFLLSLKVKELEHIYGNIPHIEKYAIFDVKRLIYFALLQEKEQYEKKLKSFKRHIRNVSNGIIKDRRNFLKFLKKLIELKRLKKHLESKPDIKTIKAFLKVNRSKECEPYIENYFDRITSPLRPPSPKEMGEMFLSYYRATHSFKKVLNRFVLIRPPTLGRLIAFGRASAKRPNLLHTVRYG
;
A
#
# COMPACT_ATOMS: atom_id res chain seq x y z
N MET A 1 -23.90 7.77 27.53
CA MET A 1 -22.63 7.07 27.17
C MET A 1 -22.19 7.66 25.84
N GLU A 2 -21.27 8.62 25.85
CA GLU A 2 -20.51 8.92 24.63
C GLU A 2 -19.78 7.62 24.25
N THR A 3 -20.20 7.01 23.16
CA THR A 3 -19.47 5.87 22.59
C THR A 3 -18.09 6.37 22.21
N SER A 4 -17.02 5.65 22.55
CA SER A 4 -15.61 6.04 22.34
C SER A 4 -15.26 6.47 20.91
N PHE A 5 -16.13 6.19 19.93
CA PHE A 5 -16.03 6.64 18.55
C PHE A 5 -16.10 8.16 18.37
N SER A 6 -16.93 8.87 19.15
CA SER A 6 -17.13 10.32 18.93
C SER A 6 -15.83 11.10 19.07
N ARG A 7 -14.96 10.65 19.98
CA ARG A 7 -13.73 11.36 20.38
C ARG A 7 -12.77 11.65 19.24
N TYR A 8 -12.63 10.74 18.27
CA TYR A 8 -11.69 10.90 17.16
C TYR A 8 -12.35 10.86 15.78
N ARG A 9 -13.67 10.75 15.75
CA ARG A 9 -14.45 10.58 14.52
C ARG A 9 -14.15 11.65 13.49
N GLU A 10 -14.30 12.92 13.84
CA GLU A 10 -14.05 14.04 12.90
C GLU A 10 -12.62 14.04 12.38
N LEU A 11 -11.64 13.79 13.25
CA LEU A 11 -10.24 13.68 12.88
C LEU A 11 -10.01 12.54 11.87
N ILE A 12 -10.58 11.36 12.10
CA ILE A 12 -10.44 10.21 11.19
C ILE A 12 -11.06 10.54 9.82
N LEU A 13 -12.26 11.11 9.78
CA LEU A 13 -12.95 11.45 8.54
C LEU A 13 -12.22 12.54 7.74
N LEU A 14 -11.66 13.54 8.44
CA LEU A 14 -10.87 14.60 7.80
C LEU A 14 -9.57 14.04 7.19
N LEU A 15 -8.84 13.23 7.96
CA LEU A 15 -7.59 12.63 7.48
C LEU A 15 -7.83 11.58 6.39
N GLU A 16 -8.93 10.83 6.44
CA GLU A 16 -9.38 9.97 5.35
C GLU A 16 -9.61 10.80 4.06
N THR A 17 -10.26 11.95 4.17
CA THR A 17 -10.49 12.85 3.03
C THR A 17 -9.17 13.30 2.40
N GLY A 18 -8.18 13.65 3.22
CA GLY A 18 -6.83 13.96 2.73
C GLY A 18 -6.12 12.75 2.09
N ALA A 19 -6.26 11.56 2.68
CA ALA A 19 -5.74 10.32 2.11
C ALA A 19 -6.40 9.94 0.79
N TYR A 20 -7.69 10.20 0.61
CA TYR A 20 -8.41 9.96 -0.64
C TYR A 20 -7.99 10.95 -1.74
N LEU A 21 -7.73 12.21 -1.38
CA LEU A 21 -7.32 13.26 -2.32
C LEU A 21 -5.83 13.26 -2.66
N HIS A 22 -5.00 12.44 -2.00
CA HIS A 22 -3.54 12.52 -2.09
C HIS A 22 -2.99 12.53 -3.53
N ASP A 23 -3.69 11.83 -4.43
CA ASP A 23 -3.32 11.62 -5.82
C ASP A 23 -4.15 12.44 -6.83
N ILE A 24 -4.90 13.45 -6.38
CA ILE A 24 -5.76 14.28 -7.24
C ILE A 24 -5.02 14.87 -8.46
N GLY A 25 -3.72 15.09 -8.36
CA GLY A 25 -2.90 15.58 -9.49
C GLY A 25 -2.71 14.61 -10.64
N LYS A 26 -3.08 13.33 -10.47
CA LYS A 26 -3.14 12.37 -11.57
C LYS A 26 -4.28 12.71 -12.55
N LEU A 27 -5.26 13.52 -12.15
CA LEU A 27 -6.18 14.22 -13.06
C LEU A 27 -5.46 15.37 -13.78
N SER A 28 -4.34 15.10 -14.42
CA SER A 28 -3.65 16.06 -15.24
C SER A 28 -3.13 15.41 -16.50
N ARG A 29 -3.29 16.09 -17.64
CA ARG A 29 -2.61 15.69 -18.87
C ARG A 29 -1.10 15.61 -18.68
N TYR A 30 -0.54 16.46 -17.81
CA TYR A 30 0.89 16.46 -17.50
C TYR A 30 1.35 15.15 -16.88
N PHE A 31 0.56 14.59 -15.93
CA PHE A 31 0.87 13.29 -15.32
C PHE A 31 1.00 12.22 -16.41
N ILE A 32 -0.01 12.09 -17.27
CA ILE A 32 0.00 11.09 -18.34
C ILE A 32 1.17 11.30 -19.30
N THR A 33 1.41 12.54 -19.70
CA THR A 33 2.52 12.91 -20.62
C THR A 33 3.88 12.57 -20.00
N SER A 34 4.09 12.88 -18.72
CA SER A 34 5.35 12.58 -18.00
C SER A 34 5.63 11.08 -17.86
N LYS A 35 4.58 10.25 -17.97
CA LYS A 35 4.65 8.78 -17.89
C LYS A 35 4.44 8.09 -19.23
N ALA A 36 4.37 8.82 -20.33
CA ALA A 36 4.19 8.24 -21.66
C ALA A 36 5.47 7.53 -22.15
N LYS A 37 5.30 6.55 -23.03
CA LYS A 37 6.41 5.81 -23.65
C LYS A 37 7.38 6.75 -24.35
N GLY A 38 8.67 6.62 -24.06
CA GLY A 38 9.73 7.42 -24.68
C GLY A 38 9.91 8.83 -24.12
N ILE A 39 9.12 9.23 -23.12
CA ILE A 39 9.23 10.54 -22.47
C ILE A 39 9.98 10.41 -21.14
N VAL A 40 11.00 11.26 -20.97
CA VAL A 40 11.71 11.45 -19.70
C VAL A 40 11.23 12.75 -19.07
N GLY A 41 10.10 12.68 -18.37
CA GLY A 41 9.49 13.81 -17.67
C GLY A 41 9.61 13.69 -16.15
N LYS A 42 9.70 14.83 -15.45
CA LYS A 42 9.47 14.84 -14.00
C LYS A 42 7.98 14.70 -13.73
N ASP A 43 7.65 13.97 -12.69
CA ASP A 43 6.28 13.79 -12.23
C ASP A 43 6.00 14.72 -11.05
N PHE A 44 5.01 15.60 -11.23
CA PHE A 44 4.62 16.65 -10.30
C PHE A 44 3.16 16.53 -9.81
N HIS A 45 2.52 15.36 -9.93
CA HIS A 45 1.12 15.22 -9.51
C HIS A 45 0.91 15.57 -8.02
N GLY A 46 1.82 15.18 -7.12
CA GLY A 46 1.76 15.60 -5.71
C GLY A 46 1.90 17.12 -5.51
N GLN A 47 2.53 17.83 -6.45
CA GLN A 47 2.70 19.29 -6.39
C GLN A 47 1.61 20.07 -7.14
N ILE A 48 0.64 19.38 -7.75
CA ILE A 48 -0.33 20.02 -8.66
C ILE A 48 -1.08 21.18 -8.01
N ILE A 49 -1.40 21.05 -6.72
CA ILE A 49 -2.21 22.04 -6.00
C ILE A 49 -1.45 23.37 -5.85
N PHE A 50 -0.12 23.33 -5.75
CA PHE A 50 0.70 24.54 -5.71
C PHE A 50 0.79 25.20 -7.08
N ILE A 51 0.85 24.39 -8.13
CA ILE A 51 0.85 24.88 -9.52
C ILE A 51 -0.48 25.57 -9.81
N ASP A 52 -1.61 24.89 -9.54
CA ASP A 52 -2.94 25.44 -9.76
C ASP A 52 -3.21 26.68 -8.89
N LYS A 53 -2.71 26.72 -7.65
CA LYS A 53 -2.76 27.93 -6.82
C LYS A 53 -2.03 29.11 -7.44
N ARG A 54 -0.80 28.91 -7.93
CA ARG A 54 -0.01 29.97 -8.59
C ARG A 54 -0.66 30.47 -9.88
N LEU A 55 -1.45 29.62 -10.52
CA LEU A 55 -2.21 29.94 -11.73
C LEU A 55 -3.63 30.47 -11.41
N ASN A 56 -3.95 30.77 -10.15
CA ASN A 56 -5.26 31.23 -9.69
C ASN A 56 -6.43 30.31 -10.09
N ARG A 57 -6.20 28.99 -10.08
CA ARG A 57 -7.20 27.97 -10.42
C ARG A 57 -7.87 27.32 -9.21
N ILE A 58 -7.33 27.52 -8.01
CA ILE A 58 -7.94 27.02 -6.76
C ILE A 58 -8.76 28.14 -6.16
N PRO A 59 -10.09 27.98 -6.05
CA PRO A 59 -10.96 28.99 -5.45
C PRO A 59 -10.66 29.28 -3.97
N PRO A 60 -11.08 30.44 -3.42
CA PRO A 60 -10.67 30.90 -2.11
C PRO A 60 -11.02 29.98 -0.92
N TYR A 61 -12.27 29.50 -0.80
CA TYR A 61 -12.65 28.65 0.35
C TYR A 61 -12.00 27.28 0.29
N LEU A 62 -11.84 26.71 -0.91
CA LEU A 62 -11.08 25.49 -1.11
C LEU A 62 -9.59 25.70 -0.77
N ASN A 63 -9.00 26.82 -1.20
CA ASN A 63 -7.62 27.15 -0.85
C ASN A 63 -7.45 27.33 0.65
N GLU A 64 -8.41 27.96 1.34
CA GLU A 64 -8.44 28.04 2.81
C GLU A 64 -8.46 26.62 3.41
N PHE A 65 -9.45 25.79 3.06
CA PHE A 65 -9.58 24.42 3.57
C PHE A 65 -8.31 23.57 3.35
N LEU A 66 -7.68 23.63 2.18
CA LEU A 66 -6.46 22.88 1.88
C LEU A 66 -5.22 23.36 2.64
N ASN A 67 -5.22 24.62 3.11
CA ASN A 67 -4.06 25.24 3.77
C ASN A 67 -4.30 25.57 5.26
N THR A 68 -5.49 25.34 5.79
CA THR A 68 -5.75 25.36 7.23
C THR A 68 -5.14 24.10 7.88
N LYS A 69 -4.55 24.26 9.06
CA LYS A 69 -3.97 23.11 9.79
C LYS A 69 -5.07 22.16 10.23
N ILE A 70 -4.76 20.86 10.31
CA ILE A 70 -5.72 19.85 10.76
C ILE A 70 -6.25 20.18 12.16
N GLU A 71 -5.39 20.62 13.07
CA GLU A 71 -5.80 21.01 14.43
C GLU A 71 -6.77 22.19 14.51
N ASP A 72 -6.84 23.02 13.47
CA ASP A 72 -7.75 24.17 13.39
C ASP A 72 -9.09 23.80 12.72
N LEU A 73 -9.13 22.67 11.97
CA LEU A 73 -10.32 22.19 11.27
C LEU A 73 -11.18 21.24 12.12
N VAL A 74 -10.60 20.60 13.13
CA VAL A 74 -11.30 19.62 13.99
C VAL A 74 -11.03 19.87 15.46
N ARG A 75 -12.04 19.69 16.30
CA ARG A 75 -11.89 19.78 17.74
C ARG A 75 -11.30 18.47 18.26
N VAL A 76 -10.02 18.47 18.59
CA VAL A 76 -9.33 17.29 19.16
C VAL A 76 -9.03 17.57 20.64
N ILE A 77 -9.70 16.84 21.53
CA ILE A 77 -9.53 16.97 22.99
C ILE A 77 -8.11 16.56 23.41
N ASP A 78 -7.63 15.43 22.88
CA ASP A 78 -6.31 14.87 23.17
C ASP A 78 -5.59 14.60 21.86
N LYS A 79 -4.46 15.28 21.60
CA LYS A 79 -3.68 15.13 20.37
C LYS A 79 -2.83 13.86 20.43
N PRO A 80 -3.19 12.78 19.70
CA PRO A 80 -2.46 11.50 19.79
C PRO A 80 -1.15 11.50 18.98
N PHE A 81 -0.97 12.52 18.15
CA PHE A 81 0.18 12.80 17.29
C PHE A 81 0.14 14.28 16.85
N GLU A 82 1.19 14.71 16.16
CA GLU A 82 1.35 16.03 15.57
C GLU A 82 0.28 16.29 14.51
N LEU A 83 -0.38 17.46 14.59
CA LEU A 83 -1.50 17.88 13.74
C LEU A 83 -1.27 19.26 13.09
N ASP A 84 -0.07 19.81 13.18
CA ASP A 84 0.34 21.13 12.66
C ASP A 84 0.66 21.13 11.15
N PHE A 85 0.06 20.20 10.39
CA PHE A 85 0.12 20.08 8.94
C PHE A 85 -1.26 20.32 8.31
N THR A 86 -1.34 20.37 6.97
CA THR A 86 -2.59 20.64 6.23
C THR A 86 -2.95 19.50 5.28
N ILE A 87 -4.18 19.48 4.74
CA ILE A 87 -4.56 18.53 3.68
C ILE A 87 -3.67 18.72 2.44
N GLY A 88 -3.38 19.96 2.05
CA GLY A 88 -2.46 20.24 0.95
C GLY A 88 -1.06 19.66 1.19
N MET A 89 -0.62 19.61 2.46
CA MET A 89 0.62 18.92 2.81
C MET A 89 0.52 17.39 2.69
N MET A 90 -0.62 16.77 3.01
CA MET A 90 -0.83 15.34 2.75
C MET A 90 -0.73 15.03 1.25
N ILE A 91 -1.34 15.87 0.41
CA ILE A 91 -1.29 15.75 -1.06
C ILE A 91 0.14 15.91 -1.57
N CYS A 92 0.93 16.86 -1.06
CA CYS A 92 2.27 17.07 -1.62
C CYS A 92 3.37 16.19 -1.06
N ALA A 93 3.26 15.79 0.21
CA ALA A 93 4.33 15.14 0.94
C ALA A 93 4.24 13.60 0.90
N HIS A 94 3.20 13.02 0.29
CA HIS A 94 3.08 11.56 0.16
C HIS A 94 4.23 10.93 -0.65
N HIS A 95 4.91 11.69 -1.51
CA HIS A 95 6.16 11.27 -2.17
C HIS A 95 7.45 11.77 -1.51
N GLY A 96 7.34 12.43 -0.35
CA GLY A 96 8.43 13.13 0.32
C GLY A 96 8.55 14.60 -0.08
N CYS A 97 9.45 15.33 0.58
CA CYS A 97 9.59 16.79 0.40
C CYS A 97 10.67 17.19 -0.62
N SER A 98 11.31 16.24 -1.30
CA SER A 98 12.42 16.53 -2.23
C SER A 98 12.00 17.30 -3.49
N ARG A 99 10.71 17.31 -3.82
CA ARG A 99 10.13 18.02 -4.97
C ARG A 99 9.20 19.17 -4.55
N CYS A 100 9.28 19.62 -3.30
CA CYS A 100 8.38 20.67 -2.79
C CYS A 100 8.56 21.97 -3.59
N LEU A 101 7.44 22.54 -4.07
CA LEU A 101 7.40 23.84 -4.75
C LEU A 101 7.00 24.98 -3.80
N SER A 102 6.92 24.74 -2.48
CA SER A 102 6.62 25.81 -1.53
C SER A 102 7.83 26.74 -1.40
N ASN A 103 7.60 28.05 -1.51
CA ASN A 103 8.62 29.07 -1.25
C ASN A 103 8.73 29.38 0.25
N THR A 104 7.78 28.93 1.08
CA THR A 104 7.81 29.12 2.53
C THR A 104 8.46 27.92 3.25
N PRO A 105 9.07 28.13 4.43
CA PRO A 105 9.52 27.03 5.29
C PRO A 105 8.39 26.04 5.53
N CYS A 106 8.58 24.79 5.13
CA CYS A 106 7.60 23.73 5.29
C CYS A 106 7.90 22.95 6.59
N PRO A 107 6.96 22.81 7.53
CA PRO A 107 7.18 22.10 8.79
C PRO A 107 7.54 20.63 8.61
N LEU A 108 7.27 20.06 7.41
CA LEU A 108 7.56 18.67 7.08
C LEU A 108 8.98 18.42 6.56
N LYS A 109 9.69 19.43 6.03
CA LYS A 109 10.87 19.20 5.17
C LYS A 109 11.96 18.34 5.83
N GLU A 110 12.14 18.52 7.14
CA GLU A 110 13.18 17.83 7.94
C GLU A 110 12.57 16.89 9.00
N ARG A 111 11.25 16.90 9.14
CA ARG A 111 10.52 16.21 10.20
C ARG A 111 9.46 15.25 9.69
N ILE A 112 9.36 15.02 8.37
CA ILE A 112 8.29 14.20 7.77
C ILE A 112 8.19 12.79 8.35
N GLU A 113 9.30 12.24 8.85
CA GLU A 113 9.37 10.93 9.49
C GLU A 113 8.74 10.92 10.89
N ASP A 114 8.66 12.09 11.55
CA ASP A 114 8.02 12.26 12.86
C ASP A 114 6.48 12.18 12.74
N TYR A 115 5.92 12.57 11.58
CA TYR A 115 4.47 12.62 11.36
C TYR A 115 3.90 11.23 11.06
N LYS A 116 3.41 10.55 12.11
CA LYS A 116 2.79 9.22 12.03
C LYS A 116 1.70 9.12 10.97
N VAL A 117 0.89 10.17 10.80
CA VAL A 117 -0.18 10.24 9.78
C VAL A 117 0.39 10.15 8.36
N LEU A 118 1.42 10.92 8.06
CA LEU A 118 2.04 10.91 6.73
C LEU A 118 2.80 9.60 6.48
N ALA A 119 3.44 9.04 7.51
CA ALA A 119 4.06 7.73 7.45
C ALA A 119 3.02 6.62 7.16
N LEU A 120 1.84 6.67 7.80
CA LEU A 120 0.74 5.77 7.52
C LEU A 120 0.23 5.95 6.08
N LEU A 121 -0.04 7.18 5.63
CA LEU A 121 -0.49 7.47 4.27
C LEU A 121 0.46 6.88 3.23
N LYS A 122 1.77 7.13 3.36
CA LYS A 122 2.80 6.55 2.49
C LYS A 122 2.77 5.03 2.47
N THR A 123 2.63 4.43 3.65
CA THR A 123 2.59 2.97 3.78
C THR A 123 1.36 2.38 3.08
N MET A 124 0.20 3.04 3.18
CA MET A 124 -1.03 2.59 2.54
C MET A 124 -1.01 2.81 1.03
N ASP A 125 -0.54 3.97 0.55
CA ASP A 125 -0.37 4.26 -0.88
C ASP A 125 0.49 3.19 -1.58
N HIS A 126 1.62 2.84 -0.96
CA HIS A 126 2.52 1.78 -1.43
C HIS A 126 1.89 0.36 -1.50
N MET A 127 0.70 0.13 -0.93
CA MET A 127 0.00 -1.16 -1.06
C MET A 127 -0.61 -1.37 -2.44
N ASP A 128 -0.80 -0.29 -3.23
CA ASP A 128 -1.51 -0.32 -4.51
C ASP A 128 -0.72 0.38 -5.66
N ALA A 129 0.10 1.37 -5.35
CA ALA A 129 1.54 1.45 -5.61
C ALA A 129 2.22 1.05 -6.94
N SER A 130 1.59 0.73 -8.07
CA SER A 130 2.34 0.12 -9.20
C SER A 130 3.56 0.97 -9.67
N ASN A 131 4.74 0.37 -9.83
CA ASN A 131 5.93 1.03 -10.37
C ASN A 131 6.72 0.24 -11.46
N PRO A 132 6.07 -0.45 -12.44
CA PRO A 132 6.76 -1.21 -13.48
C PRO A 132 7.91 -0.42 -14.14
N SER A 133 8.90 -1.15 -14.68
CA SER A 133 9.95 -0.53 -15.49
C SER A 133 9.35 0.41 -16.54
N ASP A 134 10.15 1.31 -17.10
CA ASP A 134 9.69 2.17 -18.21
C ASP A 134 9.19 1.38 -19.44
N MET A 135 9.36 0.05 -19.44
CA MET A 135 8.78 -0.86 -20.43
C MET A 135 7.27 -1.02 -20.22
N LEU A 136 6.51 -1.14 -21.31
CA LEU A 136 5.02 -1.21 -21.33
C LEU A 136 4.28 0.06 -20.90
N LYS A 137 4.96 1.22 -20.83
CA LYS A 137 4.28 2.52 -20.84
C LYS A 137 3.38 2.63 -22.07
N GLN A 138 2.19 3.16 -21.88
CA GLN A 138 1.28 3.45 -22.97
C GLN A 138 1.78 4.65 -23.78
N GLY A 139 1.45 4.68 -25.07
CA GLY A 139 1.72 5.84 -25.93
C GLY A 139 0.78 6.98 -25.57
N ILE A 140 1.24 8.23 -25.69
CA ILE A 140 0.46 9.40 -25.30
C ILE A 140 -0.88 9.52 -26.04
N ASN A 141 -0.99 9.02 -27.27
CA ASN A 141 -2.21 9.09 -28.09
C ASN A 141 -3.10 7.83 -28.00
N ASN A 142 -2.79 6.88 -27.11
CA ASN A 142 -3.56 5.65 -26.97
C ASN A 142 -3.43 5.13 -25.53
N VAL A 143 -3.90 5.94 -24.58
CA VAL A 143 -3.88 5.61 -23.15
C VAL A 143 -5.24 5.02 -22.80
N ARG A 144 -5.23 3.78 -22.31
CA ARG A 144 -6.44 3.00 -22.02
C ARG A 144 -6.45 2.50 -20.59
N ILE A 145 -7.64 2.38 -20.03
CA ILE A 145 -7.98 1.69 -18.79
C ILE A 145 -8.48 0.30 -19.17
N ASP A 146 -7.95 -0.73 -18.52
CA ASP A 146 -8.43 -2.11 -18.62
C ASP A 146 -9.52 -2.35 -17.56
N GLY A 147 -10.79 -2.38 -17.97
CA GLY A 147 -11.91 -2.68 -17.08
C GLY A 147 -12.11 -4.17 -16.78
N PHE A 148 -11.08 -5.01 -16.96
CA PHE A 148 -11.08 -6.49 -16.94
C PHE A 148 -11.85 -7.14 -18.10
N PHE A 149 -13.03 -6.62 -18.40
CA PHE A 149 -13.92 -7.15 -19.43
C PHE A 149 -14.07 -6.20 -20.62
N GLU A 150 -13.65 -4.95 -20.49
CA GLU A 150 -13.70 -3.92 -21.54
C GLU A 150 -12.57 -2.92 -21.36
N GLU A 151 -11.95 -2.50 -22.46
CA GLU A 151 -11.01 -1.38 -22.43
C GLU A 151 -11.71 -0.07 -22.74
N LYS A 152 -11.26 0.99 -22.08
CA LYS A 152 -11.75 2.37 -22.30
C LYS A 152 -10.60 3.32 -22.51
N GLU A 153 -10.73 4.25 -23.44
CA GLU A 153 -9.76 5.33 -23.65
C GLU A 153 -9.86 6.41 -22.57
N VAL A 154 -8.72 6.94 -22.13
CA VAL A 154 -8.64 8.04 -21.17
C VAL A 154 -8.87 9.37 -21.90
N PRO A 155 -9.79 10.23 -21.45
CA PRO A 155 -10.08 11.52 -22.09
C PRO A 155 -9.00 12.56 -21.73
N LEU A 156 -7.82 12.46 -22.36
CA LEU A 156 -6.63 13.23 -21.99
C LEU A 156 -6.81 14.75 -22.05
N SER A 157 -7.60 15.27 -23.00
CA SER A 157 -7.88 16.70 -23.12
C SER A 157 -8.73 17.24 -21.96
N GLU A 158 -9.53 16.39 -21.34
CA GLU A 158 -10.50 16.78 -20.32
C GLU A 158 -9.94 16.66 -18.89
N LEU A 159 -8.84 15.94 -18.66
CA LEU A 159 -8.34 15.65 -17.31
C LEU A 159 -8.12 16.91 -16.45
N ASP A 160 -7.48 17.94 -17.00
CA ASP A 160 -7.25 19.18 -16.26
C ASP A 160 -8.57 19.92 -15.99
N ARG A 161 -9.50 19.94 -16.94
CA ARG A 161 -10.85 20.51 -16.76
C ARG A 161 -11.64 19.77 -15.69
N MET A 162 -11.63 18.43 -15.71
CA MET A 162 -12.28 17.61 -14.69
C MET A 162 -11.75 17.92 -13.30
N ARG A 163 -10.44 18.19 -13.16
CA ARG A 163 -9.84 18.62 -11.89
C ARG A 163 -10.35 19.99 -11.45
N TRP A 164 -10.48 20.95 -12.37
CA TRP A 164 -11.02 22.28 -12.04
C TRP A 164 -12.50 22.23 -11.69
N ASP A 165 -13.29 21.40 -12.38
CA ASP A 165 -14.70 21.19 -12.05
C ASP A 165 -14.87 20.60 -10.63
N ILE A 166 -13.93 19.75 -10.18
CA ILE A 166 -13.88 19.30 -8.79
C ILE A 166 -13.62 20.48 -7.84
N TYR A 167 -12.68 21.37 -8.17
CA TYR A 167 -12.37 22.53 -7.33
C TYR A 167 -13.60 23.42 -7.15
N GLU A 168 -14.32 23.75 -8.22
CA GLU A 168 -15.53 24.59 -8.19
C GLU A 168 -16.67 23.95 -7.39
N LYS A 169 -16.88 22.64 -7.52
CA LYS A 169 -17.93 21.93 -6.75
C LYS A 169 -17.60 21.84 -5.26
N CYS A 170 -16.33 21.61 -4.91
CA CYS A 170 -15.87 21.66 -3.53
C CYS A 170 -15.99 23.09 -2.96
N GLU A 171 -15.63 24.11 -3.74
CA GLU A 171 -15.79 25.52 -3.38
C GLU A 171 -17.25 25.85 -3.04
N ALA A 172 -18.19 25.49 -3.90
CA ALA A 172 -19.62 25.75 -3.68
C ALA A 172 -20.12 25.11 -2.37
N THR A 173 -19.63 23.91 -2.05
CA THR A 173 -19.95 23.22 -0.79
C THR A 173 -19.36 23.94 0.42
N LEU A 174 -18.08 24.28 0.38
CA LEU A 174 -17.39 24.98 1.48
C LEU A 174 -17.98 26.38 1.72
N LYS A 175 -18.31 27.09 0.65
CA LYS A 175 -18.98 28.39 0.71
C LYS A 175 -20.31 28.29 1.46
N ARG A 176 -21.17 27.34 1.06
CA ARG A 176 -22.47 27.08 1.71
C ARG A 176 -22.31 26.77 3.21
N MET A 177 -21.32 25.94 3.57
CA MET A 177 -21.03 25.61 4.98
C MET A 177 -20.59 26.83 5.78
N LYS A 178 -19.76 27.69 5.19
CA LYS A 178 -19.26 28.89 5.87
C LYS A 178 -20.37 29.94 6.04
N GLU A 179 -21.19 30.14 5.01
CA GLU A 179 -22.34 31.07 5.04
C GLU A 179 -23.41 30.63 6.05
N SER A 180 -23.67 29.33 6.15
CA SER A 180 -24.58 28.76 7.14
C SER A 180 -23.99 28.68 8.56
N LYS A 181 -22.71 29.01 8.75
CA LYS A 181 -21.96 28.83 10.02
C LYS A 181 -22.00 27.39 10.55
N MET A 182 -22.22 26.41 9.67
CA MET A 182 -22.31 24.99 10.00
C MET A 182 -21.28 24.21 9.17
N PHE A 183 -20.04 24.21 9.64
CA PHE A 183 -19.01 23.36 9.04
C PHE A 183 -19.17 21.92 9.55
N SER A 184 -19.42 20.97 8.65
CA SER A 184 -19.49 19.54 8.94
C SER A 184 -18.44 18.79 8.12
N ILE A 185 -17.60 18.04 8.83
CA ILE A 185 -16.58 17.18 8.21
C ILE A 185 -17.24 16.08 7.36
N GLU A 186 -18.38 15.57 7.79
CA GLU A 186 -19.11 14.52 7.10
C GLU A 186 -19.70 14.98 5.79
N GLU A 187 -20.35 16.14 5.79
CA GLU A 187 -20.88 16.73 4.57
C GLU A 187 -19.73 17.08 3.61
N MET A 188 -18.59 17.59 4.12
CA MET A 188 -17.43 17.87 3.29
C MET A 188 -16.83 16.58 2.70
N ARG A 189 -16.69 15.52 3.50
CA ARG A 189 -16.24 14.20 3.05
C ARG A 189 -17.13 13.66 1.94
N ARG A 190 -18.46 13.68 2.13
CA ARG A 190 -19.42 13.20 1.12
C ARG A 190 -19.30 13.99 -0.17
N ALA A 191 -19.26 15.32 -0.08
CA ALA A 191 -19.11 16.20 -1.23
C ALA A 191 -17.83 15.90 -2.02
N VAL A 192 -16.69 15.69 -1.33
CA VAL A 192 -15.44 15.28 -1.98
C VAL A 192 -15.59 13.96 -2.72
N TYR A 193 -16.12 12.92 -2.06
CA TYR A 193 -16.29 11.60 -2.68
C TYR A 193 -17.23 11.64 -3.88
N GLU A 194 -18.39 12.29 -3.75
CA GLU A 194 -19.38 12.41 -4.82
C GLU A 194 -18.86 13.21 -6.01
N THR A 195 -18.17 14.32 -5.74
CA THR A 195 -17.66 15.22 -6.77
C THR A 195 -16.49 14.63 -7.55
N THR A 196 -15.57 13.95 -6.85
CA THR A 196 -14.36 13.38 -7.46
C THR A 196 -14.63 12.08 -8.20
N ARG A 197 -15.56 11.25 -7.72
CA ARG A 197 -15.77 9.89 -8.21
C ARG A 197 -15.94 9.81 -9.73
N PRO A 198 -16.77 10.64 -10.40
CA PRO A 198 -16.91 10.59 -11.85
C PRO A 198 -15.57 10.79 -12.57
N ALA A 199 -14.82 11.84 -12.23
CA ALA A 199 -13.52 12.14 -12.85
C ALA A 199 -12.47 11.08 -12.51
N PHE A 200 -12.44 10.59 -11.27
CA PHE A 200 -11.48 9.58 -10.83
C PHE A 200 -11.71 8.22 -11.51
N LEU A 201 -12.93 7.91 -11.94
CA LEU A 201 -13.24 6.72 -12.75
C LEU A 201 -12.77 6.83 -14.20
N GLU A 202 -12.56 8.05 -14.70
CA GLU A 202 -12.06 8.34 -16.05
C GLU A 202 -10.53 8.39 -16.14
N ALA A 203 -9.86 8.38 -14.99
CA ALA A 203 -8.41 8.53 -14.90
C ALA A 203 -7.72 7.25 -14.44
N LEU A 204 -6.46 7.11 -14.84
CA LEU A 204 -5.60 6.01 -14.43
C LEU A 204 -4.90 6.31 -13.11
N SER A 205 -4.85 5.31 -12.22
CA SER A 205 -3.87 5.35 -11.13
C SER A 205 -2.45 5.15 -11.68
N ASP A 206 -2.31 4.33 -12.73
CA ASP A 206 -1.04 3.99 -13.36
C ASP A 206 -1.15 3.95 -14.89
N THR A 207 -0.20 4.55 -15.60
CA THR A 207 -0.22 4.63 -17.07
C THR A 207 0.30 3.39 -17.78
N ARG A 208 0.82 2.39 -17.08
CA ARG A 208 1.43 1.19 -17.69
C ARG A 208 0.38 0.10 -17.88
N ARG A 209 0.46 -0.63 -19.01
CA ARG A 209 -0.52 -1.70 -19.36
C ARG A 209 -0.66 -2.81 -18.31
N CYS A 210 0.33 -2.99 -17.47
CA CYS A 210 0.31 -4.03 -16.44
C CYS A 210 -0.38 -3.62 -15.13
N ALA A 211 -0.82 -2.36 -15.04
CA ALA A 211 -1.50 -1.81 -13.85
C ALA A 211 -2.59 -0.79 -14.21
N ASN A 212 -2.95 -0.69 -15.49
CA ASN A 212 -4.03 0.16 -15.97
C ASN A 212 -5.42 -0.43 -15.72
N ASP A 213 -5.51 -1.50 -14.92
CA ASP A 213 -6.76 -2.14 -14.50
C ASP A 213 -7.38 -1.53 -13.23
N ILE A 214 -6.73 -0.49 -12.70
CA ILE A 214 -7.14 0.24 -11.51
C ILE A 214 -7.30 1.70 -11.91
N THR A 215 -8.52 2.22 -11.78
CA THR A 215 -8.79 3.65 -11.98
C THR A 215 -8.20 4.45 -10.81
N LEU A 216 -8.06 5.76 -10.99
CA LEU A 216 -7.68 6.65 -9.89
C LEU A 216 -8.67 6.52 -8.72
N PHE A 217 -9.95 6.28 -9.00
CA PHE A 217 -10.97 6.06 -7.96
C PHE A 217 -10.67 4.82 -7.12
N ASP A 218 -10.38 3.70 -7.78
CA ASP A 218 -10.18 2.42 -7.10
C ASP A 218 -8.92 2.48 -6.19
N HIS A 219 -7.84 3.11 -6.67
CA HIS A 219 -6.61 3.37 -5.90
C HIS A 219 -6.84 4.30 -4.71
N SER A 220 -7.42 5.48 -4.96
CA SER A 220 -7.68 6.48 -3.90
C SER A 220 -8.62 5.93 -2.83
N LEU A 221 -9.65 5.17 -3.23
CA LEU A 221 -10.54 4.49 -2.28
C LEU A 221 -9.81 3.41 -1.49
N ALA A 222 -8.97 2.58 -2.13
CA ALA A 222 -8.19 1.56 -1.44
C ALA A 222 -7.26 2.17 -0.38
N THR A 223 -6.49 3.19 -0.76
CA THR A 223 -5.56 3.91 0.12
C THR A 223 -6.31 4.55 1.29
N ALA A 224 -7.38 5.30 1.02
CA ALA A 224 -8.19 5.94 2.06
C ALA A 224 -8.84 4.92 3.01
N THR A 225 -9.30 3.79 2.48
CA THR A 225 -9.94 2.73 3.29
C THR A 225 -8.94 2.06 4.22
N LEU A 226 -7.78 1.65 3.72
CA LEU A 226 -6.74 1.06 4.55
C LEU A 226 -6.23 2.08 5.57
N PHE A 227 -6.00 3.33 5.15
CA PHE A 227 -5.60 4.43 6.01
C PHE A 227 -6.58 4.60 7.18
N LYS A 228 -7.88 4.70 6.89
CA LYS A 228 -8.94 4.81 7.90
C LYS A 228 -8.99 3.61 8.83
N ALA A 229 -8.89 2.40 8.30
CA ALA A 229 -8.97 1.16 9.08
C ALA A 229 -7.79 1.02 10.06
N PHE A 230 -6.58 1.37 9.63
CA PHE A 230 -5.40 1.35 10.52
C PHE A 230 -5.38 2.53 11.49
N LEU A 231 -5.81 3.72 11.06
CA LEU A 231 -5.92 4.88 11.94
C LEU A 231 -6.96 4.66 13.05
N SER A 232 -8.14 4.13 12.71
CA SER A 232 -9.17 3.80 13.71
C SER A 232 -8.71 2.68 14.63
N ALA A 233 -7.98 1.67 14.12
CA ALA A 233 -7.41 0.62 14.94
C ALA A 233 -6.41 1.16 15.99
N TYR A 234 -5.55 2.10 15.57
CA TYR A 234 -4.62 2.79 16.47
C TYR A 234 -5.37 3.61 17.53
N LEU A 235 -6.33 4.44 17.12
CA LEU A 235 -7.00 5.38 18.01
C LEU A 235 -7.98 4.72 18.98
N TYR A 236 -8.66 3.64 18.57
CA TYR A 236 -9.69 2.99 19.40
C TYR A 236 -9.16 1.82 20.23
N PHE A 237 -8.04 1.20 19.84
CA PHE A 237 -7.53 -0.01 20.51
C PHE A 237 -6.04 0.06 20.87
N ASP A 238 -5.39 1.22 20.68
CA ASP A 238 -3.95 1.41 20.90
C ASP A 238 -3.10 0.37 20.14
N LEU A 239 -3.50 0.06 18.91
CA LEU A 239 -2.83 -0.90 18.03
C LEU A 239 -1.75 -0.21 17.20
N PRO A 240 -0.55 -0.81 17.05
CA PRO A 240 0.57 -0.15 16.37
C PRO A 240 0.25 0.17 14.91
N ILE A 241 0.64 1.37 14.47
CA ILE A 241 0.64 1.74 13.04
C ILE A 241 1.73 0.93 12.33
N PRO A 242 1.44 0.32 11.16
CA PRO A 242 2.43 -0.42 10.40
C PRO A 242 3.53 0.53 9.91
N LYS A 243 4.79 0.14 10.14
CA LYS A 243 5.96 0.92 9.71
C LYS A 243 6.36 0.67 8.26
N SER A 244 5.86 -0.42 7.70
CA SER A 244 6.11 -0.82 6.31
C SER A 244 4.94 -1.65 5.79
N PHE A 245 4.85 -1.79 4.47
CA PHE A 245 3.81 -2.60 3.83
C PHE A 245 3.83 -4.08 4.27
N ARG A 246 4.95 -4.61 4.80
CA ARG A 246 5.06 -5.99 5.32
C ARG A 246 4.21 -6.20 6.58
N GLU A 247 4.03 -5.14 7.35
CA GLU A 247 3.26 -5.14 8.60
C GLU A 247 1.76 -4.95 8.33
N VAL A 248 1.40 -4.53 7.11
CA VAL A 248 0.02 -4.32 6.70
C VAL A 248 -0.66 -5.68 6.54
N ARG A 249 -1.44 -6.05 7.55
CA ARG A 249 -2.27 -7.25 7.55
C ARG A 249 -3.69 -6.88 7.91
N TYR A 250 -4.60 -7.14 6.99
CA TYR A 250 -6.03 -6.94 7.17
C TYR A 250 -6.80 -8.18 6.75
N TYR A 251 -8.05 -8.25 7.20
CA TYR A 251 -9.02 -9.24 6.77
C TYR A 251 -10.23 -8.55 6.16
N PHE A 252 -10.92 -9.25 5.27
CA PHE A 252 -12.23 -8.84 4.80
C PHE A 252 -13.28 -9.28 5.82
N LEU A 253 -14.13 -8.33 6.22
CA LEU A 253 -15.32 -8.61 7.00
C LEU A 253 -16.52 -8.55 6.06
N LYS A 254 -17.23 -9.67 5.97
CA LYS A 254 -18.40 -9.85 5.13
C LYS A 254 -19.65 -9.83 6.01
N GLY A 255 -20.60 -8.96 5.69
CA GLY A 255 -21.84 -8.80 6.44
C GLY A 255 -22.86 -7.98 5.68
N LYS A 256 -23.97 -7.64 6.35
CA LYS A 256 -24.88 -6.58 5.89
C LYS A 256 -24.69 -5.42 6.83
N PHE A 257 -24.18 -4.32 6.31
CA PHE A 257 -23.71 -3.22 7.14
C PHE A 257 -24.53 -1.96 6.87
N ASP A 258 -24.79 -1.19 7.93
CA ASP A 258 -25.23 0.19 7.74
C ASP A 258 -24.02 1.03 7.31
N ARG A 259 -24.03 1.47 6.04
CA ARG A 259 -22.95 2.27 5.44
C ARG A 259 -22.69 3.55 6.23
N LYS A 260 -23.74 4.30 6.55
CA LYS A 260 -23.59 5.58 7.25
C LYS A 260 -23.01 5.36 8.63
N PHE A 261 -23.50 4.33 9.33
CA PHE A 261 -23.02 3.99 10.66
C PHE A 261 -21.53 3.60 10.66
N ILE A 262 -21.09 2.70 9.76
CA ILE A 262 -19.69 2.24 9.73
C ILE A 262 -18.75 3.32 9.21
N GLU A 263 -19.10 3.95 8.10
CA GLU A 263 -18.23 4.89 7.42
C GLU A 263 -18.15 6.21 8.15
N GLU A 264 -19.25 6.70 8.72
CA GLU A 264 -19.29 8.07 9.26
C GLU A 264 -19.45 8.07 10.77
N GLU A 265 -20.41 7.37 11.34
CA GLU A 265 -20.69 7.44 12.78
C GLU A 265 -19.59 6.77 13.62
N CYS A 266 -19.11 5.60 13.18
CA CYS A 266 -18.00 4.92 13.85
C CYS A 266 -16.62 5.28 13.27
N ALA A 267 -16.58 5.78 12.02
CA ALA A 267 -15.37 6.04 11.25
C ALA A 267 -14.38 4.85 11.26
N LEU A 268 -14.88 3.61 11.15
CA LEU A 268 -14.06 2.41 11.30
C LEU A 268 -13.31 2.04 10.02
N SER A 269 -14.03 1.99 8.91
CA SER A 269 -13.56 1.56 7.59
C SER A 269 -14.52 2.08 6.52
N ASN A 270 -14.31 1.69 5.27
CA ASN A 270 -15.24 1.95 4.17
C ASN A 270 -15.79 0.64 3.61
N ILE A 271 -17.03 0.68 3.12
CA ILE A 271 -17.56 -0.41 2.31
C ILE A 271 -16.89 -0.31 0.94
N VAL A 272 -15.98 -1.25 0.69
CA VAL A 272 -15.14 -1.28 -0.52
C VAL A 272 -15.94 -1.73 -1.74
N PHE A 273 -16.85 -2.67 -1.57
CA PHE A 273 -17.83 -3.09 -2.58
C PHE A 273 -18.93 -3.94 -1.92
N THR A 274 -20.04 -4.08 -2.65
CA THR A 274 -21.15 -4.97 -2.31
C THR A 274 -21.20 -6.07 -3.37
N TYR A 275 -21.20 -7.33 -2.95
CA TYR A 275 -21.20 -8.48 -3.86
C TYR A 275 -22.15 -9.55 -3.35
N LYS A 276 -23.05 -10.02 -4.23
CA LYS A 276 -24.10 -11.01 -3.91
C LYS A 276 -24.93 -10.66 -2.64
N GLY A 277 -25.26 -9.37 -2.48
CA GLY A 277 -26.08 -8.88 -1.37
C GLY A 277 -25.35 -8.80 -0.02
N PHE A 278 -24.02 -8.94 -0.01
CA PHE A 278 -23.17 -8.71 1.16
C PHE A 278 -22.21 -7.56 0.93
N ASP A 279 -22.01 -6.77 1.96
CA ASP A 279 -21.03 -5.72 2.02
C ASP A 279 -19.70 -6.26 2.52
N TYR A 280 -18.63 -5.70 1.97
CA TYR A 280 -17.26 -6.04 2.34
C TYR A 280 -16.58 -4.77 2.87
N ILE A 281 -16.02 -4.87 4.06
CA ILE A 281 -15.09 -3.88 4.63
C ILE A 281 -13.76 -4.56 4.92
N VAL A 282 -12.69 -3.77 5.01
CA VAL A 282 -11.39 -4.27 5.48
C VAL A 282 -11.12 -3.77 6.89
N TYR A 283 -10.54 -4.63 7.73
CA TYR A 283 -10.11 -4.23 9.06
C TYR A 283 -8.86 -5.00 9.52
N PRO A 284 -7.88 -4.33 10.15
CA PRO A 284 -6.69 -4.98 10.66
C PRO A 284 -6.93 -5.64 12.02
N TYR A 285 -6.00 -6.50 12.45
CA TYR A 285 -5.96 -7.09 13.80
C TYR A 285 -7.20 -7.88 14.27
N VAL A 286 -8.14 -8.25 13.39
CA VAL A 286 -9.37 -9.00 13.75
C VAL A 286 -9.08 -10.42 14.29
N GLY A 287 -7.83 -10.90 14.18
CA GLY A 287 -7.39 -12.10 14.89
C GLY A 287 -7.33 -11.96 16.41
N ARG A 288 -7.27 -10.72 16.94
CA ARG A 288 -7.33 -10.44 18.37
C ARG A 288 -8.78 -10.55 18.88
N LYS A 289 -8.96 -11.27 20.00
CA LYS A 289 -10.30 -11.58 20.55
C LYS A 289 -11.08 -10.33 21.00
N ASP A 290 -10.39 -9.38 21.62
CA ASP A 290 -10.95 -8.11 22.08
C ASP A 290 -11.44 -7.25 20.91
N VAL A 291 -10.60 -7.05 19.89
CA VAL A 291 -10.97 -6.32 18.65
C VAL A 291 -12.17 -6.99 17.97
N LYS A 292 -12.12 -8.31 17.79
CA LYS A 292 -13.21 -9.06 17.15
C LYS A 292 -14.52 -8.97 17.91
N SER A 293 -14.48 -9.11 19.23
CA SER A 293 -15.68 -9.07 20.08
C SER A 293 -16.28 -7.67 20.09
N TYR A 294 -15.43 -6.65 20.14
CA TYR A 294 -15.85 -5.26 20.05
C TYR A 294 -16.53 -4.97 18.71
N LEU A 295 -15.90 -5.30 17.58
CA LEU A 295 -16.49 -5.10 16.27
C LEU A 295 -17.85 -5.80 16.15
N LYS A 296 -17.97 -7.05 16.62
CA LYS A 296 -19.25 -7.77 16.59
C LYS A 296 -20.36 -7.07 17.38
N LYS A 297 -20.02 -6.45 18.51
CA LYS A 297 -20.97 -5.70 19.33
C LYS A 297 -21.47 -4.45 18.60
N ILE A 298 -20.62 -3.83 17.78
CA ILE A 298 -20.87 -2.51 17.19
C ILE A 298 -21.49 -2.63 15.81
N ILE A 299 -20.87 -3.39 14.91
CA ILE A 299 -21.30 -3.49 13.51
C ILE A 299 -22.11 -4.76 13.23
N GLY A 300 -22.48 -5.50 14.28
CA GLY A 300 -23.25 -6.73 14.18
C GLY A 300 -22.42 -7.96 13.75
N PRO A 301 -23.09 -9.08 13.45
CA PRO A 301 -22.43 -10.32 13.04
C PRO A 301 -21.77 -10.19 11.67
N PHE A 302 -20.55 -10.72 11.54
CA PHE A 302 -19.82 -10.79 10.28
C PHE A 302 -19.01 -12.08 10.16
N GLU A 303 -18.72 -12.45 8.91
CA GLU A 303 -17.80 -13.50 8.51
C GLU A 303 -16.42 -12.90 8.21
N ILE A 304 -15.35 -13.62 8.58
CA ILE A 304 -13.98 -13.21 8.25
C ILE A 304 -13.53 -13.99 7.02
N VAL A 305 -13.28 -13.28 5.92
CA VAL A 305 -12.73 -13.84 4.70
C VAL A 305 -11.21 -13.59 4.69
N LYS A 306 -10.43 -14.67 4.72
CA LYS A 306 -8.95 -14.62 4.83
C LYS A 306 -8.26 -14.57 3.48
N ASP A 307 -8.76 -15.35 2.53
CA ASP A 307 -8.25 -15.36 1.17
C ASP A 307 -9.13 -14.45 0.31
N PRO A 308 -8.60 -13.34 -0.25
CA PRO A 308 -9.39 -12.45 -1.11
C PRO A 308 -9.99 -13.16 -2.33
N TYR A 309 -9.39 -14.27 -2.81
CA TYR A 309 -9.97 -15.04 -3.91
C TYR A 309 -11.27 -15.76 -3.53
N ASP A 310 -11.51 -16.00 -2.23
CA ASP A 310 -12.74 -16.64 -1.77
C ASP A 310 -13.94 -15.68 -1.79
N ILE A 311 -13.69 -14.37 -1.94
CA ILE A 311 -14.75 -13.36 -2.17
C ILE A 311 -15.41 -13.60 -3.54
N PHE A 312 -14.59 -13.85 -4.56
CA PHE A 312 -15.00 -14.03 -5.95
C PHE A 312 -14.71 -15.47 -6.40
N LYS A 313 -15.24 -16.45 -5.66
CA LYS A 313 -14.87 -17.86 -5.82
C LYS A 313 -15.04 -18.37 -7.25
N GLU A 314 -16.10 -17.95 -7.94
CA GLU A 314 -16.35 -18.30 -9.35
C GLU A 314 -15.35 -17.69 -10.35
N TYR A 315 -14.67 -16.61 -9.97
CA TYR A 315 -13.66 -15.92 -10.79
C TYR A 315 -12.25 -16.22 -10.31
N LYS A 316 -12.06 -17.18 -9.40
CA LYS A 316 -10.75 -17.50 -8.82
C LYS A 316 -9.72 -17.81 -9.89
N ASP A 317 -10.07 -18.66 -10.85
CA ASP A 317 -9.16 -19.04 -11.94
C ASP A 317 -8.86 -17.85 -12.86
N PHE A 318 -9.86 -17.03 -13.18
CA PHE A 318 -9.67 -15.79 -13.93
C PHE A 318 -8.70 -14.84 -13.21
N LEU A 319 -8.95 -14.54 -11.93
CA LEU A 319 -8.12 -13.65 -11.12
C LEU A 319 -6.69 -14.18 -10.94
N LEU A 320 -6.52 -15.50 -10.85
CA LEU A 320 -5.20 -16.14 -10.80
C LEU A 320 -4.49 -16.16 -12.16
N SER A 321 -5.25 -16.07 -13.26
CA SER A 321 -4.71 -16.00 -14.63
C SER A 321 -4.22 -14.60 -15.02
N LEU A 322 -4.61 -13.55 -14.28
CA LEU A 322 -4.21 -12.17 -14.57
C LEU A 322 -2.71 -11.99 -14.37
N LYS A 323 -1.97 -11.92 -15.48
CA LYS A 323 -0.52 -11.68 -15.49
C LYS A 323 -0.19 -10.19 -15.39
N VAL A 324 0.85 -9.85 -14.63
CA VAL A 324 1.45 -8.50 -14.60
C VAL A 324 2.43 -8.36 -15.75
N LYS A 325 3.22 -9.42 -16.00
CA LYS A 325 4.34 -9.39 -16.93
C LYS A 325 4.44 -10.75 -17.60
N GLU A 326 4.77 -10.73 -18.88
CA GLU A 326 5.35 -11.88 -19.55
C GLU A 326 6.86 -11.82 -19.38
N LEU A 327 7.52 -12.96 -19.49
CA LEU A 327 8.97 -13.03 -19.32
C LEU A 327 9.69 -12.20 -20.38
N GLU A 328 9.13 -12.15 -21.58
CA GLU A 328 9.60 -11.40 -22.75
C GLU A 328 9.62 -9.90 -22.46
N HIS A 329 8.72 -9.41 -21.60
CA HIS A 329 8.73 -8.01 -21.17
C HIS A 329 9.87 -7.68 -20.21
N ILE A 330 10.46 -8.69 -19.54
CA ILE A 330 11.55 -8.53 -18.57
C ILE A 330 12.91 -8.76 -19.23
N TYR A 331 13.00 -9.78 -20.09
CA TYR A 331 14.27 -10.27 -20.64
C TYR A 331 14.39 -10.10 -22.17
N GLY A 332 13.35 -9.62 -22.85
CA GLY A 332 13.28 -9.64 -24.31
C GLY A 332 13.03 -11.04 -24.87
N ASN A 333 13.00 -11.17 -26.19
CA ASN A 333 12.80 -12.46 -26.86
C ASN A 333 14.11 -13.24 -26.94
N ILE A 334 14.52 -13.85 -25.83
CA ILE A 334 15.74 -14.67 -25.75
C ILE A 334 15.40 -16.17 -25.66
N PRO A 335 16.23 -17.06 -26.24
CA PRO A 335 16.08 -18.50 -26.06
C PRO A 335 16.12 -18.89 -24.57
N HIS A 336 15.27 -19.84 -24.17
CA HIS A 336 15.23 -20.38 -22.80
C HIS A 336 14.99 -19.34 -21.69
N ILE A 337 14.22 -18.29 -21.97
CA ILE A 337 13.90 -17.19 -21.05
C ILE A 337 13.46 -17.63 -19.64
N GLU A 338 12.69 -18.72 -19.52
CA GLU A 338 12.26 -19.27 -18.23
C GLU A 338 13.43 -19.72 -17.35
N LYS A 339 14.51 -20.25 -17.95
CA LYS A 339 15.71 -20.67 -17.21
C LYS A 339 16.42 -19.46 -16.60
N TYR A 340 16.51 -18.35 -17.32
CA TYR A 340 17.10 -17.10 -16.82
C TYR A 340 16.27 -16.51 -15.68
N ALA A 341 14.94 -16.49 -15.84
CA ALA A 341 14.03 -15.99 -14.82
C ALA A 341 14.12 -16.80 -13.51
N ILE A 342 14.15 -18.13 -13.61
CA ILE A 342 14.34 -19.01 -12.45
C ILE A 342 15.72 -18.79 -11.82
N PHE A 343 16.76 -18.57 -12.63
CA PHE A 343 18.12 -18.31 -12.15
C PHE A 343 18.19 -17.01 -11.34
N ASP A 344 17.56 -15.92 -11.79
CA ASP A 344 17.51 -14.66 -11.05
C ASP A 344 16.75 -14.78 -9.73
N VAL A 345 15.59 -15.46 -9.73
CA VAL A 345 14.84 -15.77 -8.51
C VAL A 345 15.69 -16.59 -7.53
N LYS A 346 16.47 -17.54 -8.04
CA LYS A 346 17.41 -18.32 -7.23
C LYS A 346 18.53 -17.46 -6.64
N ARG A 347 19.11 -16.53 -7.43
CA ARG A 347 20.10 -15.57 -6.92
C ARG A 347 19.53 -14.72 -5.79
N LEU A 348 18.31 -14.22 -5.94
CA LEU A 348 17.64 -13.45 -4.90
C LEU A 348 17.44 -14.24 -3.60
N ILE A 349 16.93 -15.47 -3.69
CA ILE A 349 16.75 -16.34 -2.52
C ILE A 349 18.09 -16.66 -1.85
N TYR A 350 19.14 -16.87 -2.66
CA TYR A 350 20.47 -17.17 -2.15
C TYR A 350 21.11 -15.94 -1.50
N PHE A 351 20.89 -14.74 -2.02
CA PHE A 351 21.26 -13.49 -1.39
C PHE A 351 20.61 -13.35 0.00
N ALA A 352 19.30 -13.57 0.09
CA ALA A 352 18.57 -13.50 1.37
C ALA A 352 19.05 -14.56 2.37
N LEU A 353 19.29 -15.79 1.91
CA LEU A 353 19.87 -16.87 2.73
C LEU A 353 21.29 -16.51 3.22
N LEU A 354 22.12 -15.91 2.37
CA LEU A 354 23.47 -15.50 2.74
C LEU A 354 23.41 -14.42 3.82
N GLN A 355 22.57 -13.39 3.65
CA GLN A 355 22.35 -12.35 4.66
C GLN A 355 21.92 -12.96 6.01
N GLU A 356 20.95 -13.88 6.00
CA GLU A 356 20.46 -14.54 7.22
C GLU A 356 21.58 -15.35 7.91
N LYS A 357 22.36 -16.11 7.13
CA LYS A 357 23.47 -16.91 7.65
C LYS A 357 24.63 -16.05 8.16
N GLU A 358 25.00 -14.97 7.49
CA GLU A 358 26.02 -14.02 7.98
C GLU A 358 25.59 -13.38 9.31
N GLN A 359 24.30 -13.07 9.48
CA GLN A 359 23.77 -12.61 10.76
C GLN A 359 23.86 -13.70 11.84
N TYR A 360 23.58 -14.96 11.49
CA TYR A 360 23.76 -16.08 12.42
C TYR A 360 25.23 -16.33 12.78
N GLU A 361 26.18 -16.15 11.87
CA GLU A 361 27.62 -16.22 12.20
C GLU A 361 28.03 -15.13 13.20
N LYS A 362 27.58 -13.90 12.98
CA LYS A 362 27.81 -12.77 13.91
C LYS A 362 27.20 -13.07 15.29
N LYS A 363 25.95 -13.56 15.32
CA LYS A 363 25.28 -13.99 16.56
C LYS A 363 26.06 -15.12 17.22
N LEU A 364 26.50 -16.14 16.48
CA LEU A 364 27.26 -17.27 17.03
C LEU A 364 28.57 -16.82 17.69
N LYS A 365 29.31 -15.89 17.07
CA LYS A 365 30.54 -15.31 17.66
C LYS A 365 30.24 -14.59 18.98
N SER A 366 29.21 -13.74 19.00
CA SER A 366 28.76 -13.04 20.21
C SER A 366 28.32 -14.01 21.30
N PHE A 367 27.57 -15.06 20.93
CA PHE A 367 27.10 -16.10 21.84
C PHE A 367 28.22 -16.92 22.44
N LYS A 368 29.22 -17.32 21.65
CA LYS A 368 30.41 -18.03 22.15
C LYS A 368 31.15 -17.19 23.20
N ARG A 369 31.28 -15.87 22.98
CA ARG A 369 31.87 -14.94 23.97
C ARG A 369 31.02 -14.87 25.24
N HIS A 370 29.71 -14.72 25.09
CA HIS A 370 28.81 -14.61 26.23
C HIS A 370 28.73 -15.91 27.05
N ILE A 371 28.70 -17.08 26.39
CA ILE A 371 28.71 -18.38 27.06
C ILE A 371 29.99 -18.57 27.89
N ARG A 372 31.17 -18.17 27.38
CA ARG A 372 32.42 -18.17 28.16
C ARG A 372 32.34 -17.27 29.40
N ASN A 373 31.72 -16.08 29.26
CA ASN A 373 31.58 -15.16 30.38
C ASN A 373 30.61 -15.70 31.44
N VAL A 374 29.47 -16.25 31.01
CA VAL A 374 28.47 -16.82 31.92
C VAL A 374 28.98 -18.11 32.56
N SER A 375 29.75 -18.95 31.84
CA SER A 375 30.31 -20.19 32.41
C SER A 375 31.22 -19.93 33.61
N ASN A 376 31.93 -18.81 33.61
CA ASN A 376 32.78 -18.41 34.73
C ASN A 376 31.98 -18.00 35.99
N GLY A 377 30.69 -17.71 35.86
CA GLY A 377 29.78 -17.33 36.94
C GLY A 377 28.74 -18.39 37.34
N ILE A 378 28.76 -19.59 36.72
CA ILE A 378 27.79 -20.67 36.97
C ILE A 378 27.85 -21.17 38.41
N ILE A 379 29.05 -21.22 39.00
CA ILE A 379 29.28 -21.75 40.35
C ILE A 379 28.61 -20.89 41.44
N LYS A 380 28.24 -19.63 41.13
CA LYS A 380 27.79 -18.65 42.11
C LYS A 380 26.26 -18.44 42.18
N ASP A 381 25.47 -18.88 41.18
CA ASP A 381 24.02 -18.61 41.13
C ASP A 381 23.24 -19.58 40.23
N ARG A 382 22.18 -20.21 40.78
CA ARG A 382 21.25 -21.10 40.06
C ARG A 382 20.55 -20.39 38.88
N ARG A 383 20.31 -19.07 38.94
CA ARG A 383 19.76 -18.29 37.81
C ARG A 383 20.74 -18.21 36.64
N ASN A 384 22.04 -18.15 36.91
CA ASN A 384 23.07 -18.14 35.86
C ASN A 384 23.19 -19.50 35.15
N PHE A 385 22.97 -20.61 35.88
CA PHE A 385 22.90 -21.95 35.28
C PHE A 385 21.71 -22.09 34.31
N LEU A 386 20.51 -21.62 34.68
CA LEU A 386 19.34 -21.63 33.78
C LEU A 386 19.54 -20.74 32.54
N LYS A 387 20.14 -19.55 32.71
CA LYS A 387 20.52 -18.68 31.58
C LYS A 387 21.51 -19.38 30.65
N PHE A 388 22.50 -20.09 31.20
CA PHE A 388 23.48 -20.86 30.44
C PHE A 388 22.84 -21.98 29.62
N LEU A 389 21.95 -22.79 30.21
CA LEU A 389 21.23 -23.85 29.49
C LEU A 389 20.39 -23.31 28.33
N LYS A 390 19.63 -22.22 28.55
CA LYS A 390 18.88 -21.54 27.47
C LYS A 390 19.80 -21.12 26.33
N LYS A 391 20.99 -20.61 26.64
CA LYS A 391 21.99 -20.19 25.65
C LYS A 391 22.63 -21.36 24.90
N LEU A 392 22.84 -22.51 25.53
CA LEU A 392 23.30 -23.73 24.85
C LEU A 392 22.27 -24.26 23.84
N ILE A 393 20.98 -24.24 24.19
CA ILE A 393 19.89 -24.63 23.27
C ILE A 393 19.87 -23.68 22.07
N GLU A 394 19.99 -22.37 22.32
CA GLU A 394 20.05 -21.35 21.27
C GLU A 394 21.28 -21.54 20.36
N LEU A 395 22.44 -21.88 20.92
CA LEU A 395 23.66 -22.19 20.17
C LEU A 395 23.52 -23.43 19.28
N LYS A 396 22.90 -24.51 19.78
CA LYS A 396 22.59 -25.70 18.97
C LYS A 396 21.67 -25.36 17.79
N ARG A 397 20.65 -24.52 18.03
CA ARG A 397 19.74 -24.04 16.96
C ARG A 397 20.50 -23.22 15.91
N LEU A 398 21.35 -22.28 16.34
CA LEU A 398 22.17 -21.47 15.42
C LEU A 398 23.10 -22.32 14.55
N LYS A 399 23.78 -23.32 15.14
CA LYS A 399 24.63 -24.26 14.37
C LYS A 399 23.84 -25.02 13.31
N LYS A 400 22.66 -25.55 13.69
CA LYS A 400 21.77 -26.25 12.75
C LYS A 400 21.37 -25.37 11.56
N HIS A 401 21.09 -24.08 11.79
CA HIS A 401 20.79 -23.15 10.70
C HIS A 401 22.01 -22.83 9.81
N LEU A 402 23.20 -22.75 10.38
CA LEU A 402 24.43 -22.53 9.60
C LEU A 402 24.80 -23.74 8.74
N GLU A 403 24.62 -24.94 9.27
CA GLU A 403 24.90 -26.23 8.63
C GLU A 403 23.82 -26.65 7.60
N SER A 404 22.62 -26.06 7.65
CA SER A 404 21.55 -26.39 6.71
C SER A 404 21.95 -26.08 5.27
N LYS A 405 21.60 -26.96 4.33
CA LYS A 405 21.85 -26.73 2.90
C LYS A 405 20.87 -25.69 2.31
N PRO A 406 21.29 -24.91 1.29
CA PRO A 406 22.68 -24.77 0.83
C PRO A 406 23.55 -24.09 1.90
N ASP A 407 24.80 -24.55 2.06
CA ASP A 407 25.74 -23.95 3.02
C ASP A 407 26.33 -22.63 2.49
N ILE A 408 26.99 -21.87 3.37
CA ILE A 408 27.55 -20.55 3.03
C ILE A 408 28.53 -20.64 1.85
N LYS A 409 29.39 -21.66 1.80
CA LYS A 409 30.38 -21.84 0.73
C LYS A 409 29.70 -22.03 -0.62
N THR A 410 28.66 -22.88 -0.65
CA THR A 410 27.84 -23.15 -1.84
C THR A 410 27.13 -21.88 -2.32
N ILE A 411 26.54 -21.12 -1.39
CA ILE A 411 25.83 -19.88 -1.72
C ILE A 411 26.82 -18.84 -2.30
N LYS A 412 27.97 -18.63 -1.66
CA LYS A 412 29.01 -17.70 -2.12
C LYS A 412 29.56 -18.06 -3.50
N ALA A 413 29.83 -19.35 -3.74
CA ALA A 413 30.27 -19.83 -5.03
C ALA A 413 29.24 -19.58 -6.14
N PHE A 414 27.95 -19.83 -5.85
CA PHE A 414 26.86 -19.57 -6.79
C PHE A 414 26.71 -18.08 -7.11
N LEU A 415 26.75 -17.23 -6.09
CA LEU A 415 26.60 -15.78 -6.25
C LEU A 415 27.86 -15.08 -6.77
N LYS A 416 29.02 -15.75 -6.72
CA LYS A 416 30.36 -15.20 -7.01
C LYS A 416 30.71 -13.98 -6.14
N VAL A 417 30.43 -14.06 -4.84
CA VAL A 417 30.68 -12.98 -3.88
C VAL A 417 31.31 -13.50 -2.59
N ASN A 418 32.03 -12.65 -1.88
CA ASN A 418 32.56 -12.98 -0.55
C ASN A 418 31.58 -12.65 0.57
N ARG A 419 30.74 -11.64 0.38
CA ARG A 419 29.72 -11.18 1.33
C ARG A 419 28.42 -10.88 0.60
N SER A 420 27.29 -10.99 1.29
CA SER A 420 25.99 -10.65 0.71
C SER A 420 25.90 -9.21 0.20
N LYS A 421 26.59 -8.27 0.85
CA LYS A 421 26.58 -6.84 0.51
C LYS A 421 27.04 -6.57 -0.92
N GLU A 422 27.96 -7.38 -1.44
CA GLU A 422 28.46 -7.26 -2.83
C GLU A 422 27.37 -7.58 -3.88
N CYS A 423 26.32 -8.30 -3.49
CA CYS A 423 25.21 -8.64 -4.37
C CYS A 423 24.07 -7.61 -4.33
N GLU A 424 24.04 -6.69 -3.35
CA GLU A 424 22.95 -5.72 -3.16
C GLU A 424 22.64 -4.89 -4.41
N PRO A 425 23.61 -4.31 -5.14
CA PRO A 425 23.32 -3.51 -6.33
C PRO A 425 22.66 -4.31 -7.46
N TYR A 426 23.04 -5.59 -7.60
CA TYR A 426 22.40 -6.47 -8.58
C TYR A 426 20.97 -6.82 -8.18
N ILE A 427 20.72 -7.04 -6.88
CA ILE A 427 19.38 -7.32 -6.35
C ILE A 427 18.49 -6.08 -6.47
N GLU A 428 19.01 -4.88 -6.22
CA GLU A 428 18.32 -3.61 -6.47
C GLU A 428 17.91 -3.50 -7.93
N ASN A 429 18.86 -3.70 -8.86
CA ASN A 429 18.56 -3.65 -10.29
C ASN A 429 17.51 -4.70 -10.70
N TYR A 430 17.58 -5.92 -10.14
CA TYR A 430 16.57 -6.94 -10.39
C TYR A 430 15.20 -6.52 -9.86
N PHE A 431 15.12 -6.00 -8.65
CA PHE A 431 13.88 -5.49 -8.07
C PHE A 431 13.30 -4.32 -8.88
N ASP A 432 14.13 -3.40 -9.35
CA ASP A 432 13.71 -2.32 -10.25
C ASP A 432 13.09 -2.87 -11.55
N ARG A 433 13.57 -4.02 -12.03
CA ARG A 433 12.97 -4.71 -13.19
C ARG A 433 11.66 -5.42 -12.85
N ILE A 434 11.59 -6.14 -11.73
CA ILE A 434 10.51 -7.10 -11.45
C ILE A 434 9.43 -6.60 -10.48
N THR A 435 9.81 -6.08 -9.32
CA THR A 435 8.91 -5.83 -8.19
C THR A 435 8.36 -4.44 -8.27
N SER A 436 7.31 -4.40 -9.07
CA SER A 436 6.72 -3.24 -9.66
C SER A 436 5.46 -2.66 -9.01
N PRO A 437 5.16 -2.79 -7.70
CA PRO A 437 4.60 -1.66 -6.92
C PRO A 437 5.28 -1.40 -5.57
N LEU A 438 5.84 -2.47 -5.00
CA LEU A 438 6.41 -2.44 -3.68
C LEU A 438 7.79 -1.81 -3.81
N ARG A 439 7.91 -0.49 -3.56
CA ARG A 439 9.22 0.11 -3.32
C ARG A 439 9.88 -0.77 -2.26
N PRO A 440 10.94 -1.53 -2.59
CA PRO A 440 11.44 -2.56 -1.68
C PRO A 440 11.74 -1.89 -0.35
N PRO A 441 11.31 -2.44 0.79
CA PRO A 441 11.77 -1.95 2.07
C PRO A 441 13.23 -2.45 2.16
N SER A 442 14.17 -1.76 1.52
CA SER A 442 15.50 -2.27 1.18
C SER A 442 15.54 -3.62 0.40
N PRO A 443 16.65 -3.94 -0.30
CA PRO A 443 16.85 -5.27 -0.90
C PRO A 443 16.69 -6.42 0.08
N LYS A 444 17.06 -6.17 1.34
CA LYS A 444 17.03 -7.15 2.42
C LYS A 444 15.61 -7.64 2.71
N GLU A 445 14.68 -6.75 2.97
CA GLU A 445 13.36 -7.16 3.48
C GLU A 445 12.52 -7.83 2.39
N MET A 446 12.68 -7.43 1.14
CA MET A 446 12.07 -8.15 0.01
C MET A 446 12.72 -9.50 -0.24
N GLY A 447 14.05 -9.60 -0.12
CA GLY A 447 14.73 -10.89 -0.14
C GLY A 447 14.17 -11.86 0.90
N GLU A 448 13.90 -11.37 2.12
CA GLU A 448 13.26 -12.16 3.18
C GLU A 448 11.84 -12.63 2.81
N MET A 449 11.04 -11.81 2.12
CA MET A 449 9.70 -12.20 1.66
C MET A 449 9.75 -13.34 0.63
N PHE A 450 10.62 -13.22 -0.37
CA PHE A 450 10.82 -14.26 -1.39
C PHE A 450 11.32 -15.55 -0.73
N LEU A 451 12.26 -15.45 0.21
CA LEU A 451 12.77 -16.58 0.97
C LEU A 451 11.68 -17.24 1.82
N SER A 452 10.83 -16.45 2.50
CA SER A 452 9.73 -17.00 3.30
C SER A 452 8.76 -17.82 2.46
N TYR A 453 8.38 -17.33 1.27
CA TYR A 453 7.50 -18.06 0.37
C TYR A 453 8.19 -19.27 -0.28
N TYR A 454 9.48 -19.17 -0.59
CA TYR A 454 10.28 -20.31 -1.03
C TYR A 454 10.32 -21.40 0.03
N ARG A 455 10.50 -21.08 1.32
CA ARG A 455 10.46 -22.06 2.41
C ARG A 455 9.10 -22.76 2.53
N ALA A 456 8.01 -22.09 2.21
CA ALA A 456 6.68 -22.69 2.21
C ALA A 456 6.45 -23.63 1.01
N THR A 457 7.04 -23.32 -0.15
CA THR A 457 6.71 -23.97 -1.43
C THR A 457 7.81 -24.87 -2.00
N HIS A 458 9.05 -24.69 -1.55
CA HIS A 458 10.28 -25.30 -2.05
C HIS A 458 10.44 -25.22 -3.58
N SER A 459 9.86 -24.20 -4.23
CA SER A 459 9.82 -24.10 -5.69
C SER A 459 10.13 -22.69 -6.18
N PHE A 460 11.24 -22.54 -6.91
CA PHE A 460 11.62 -21.28 -7.58
C PHE A 460 10.57 -20.85 -8.61
N LYS A 461 9.96 -21.80 -9.33
CA LYS A 461 8.89 -21.53 -10.29
C LYS A 461 7.64 -20.97 -9.62
N LYS A 462 7.25 -21.50 -8.46
CA LYS A 462 6.13 -20.93 -7.68
C LYS A 462 6.45 -19.52 -7.17
N VAL A 463 7.69 -19.25 -6.75
CA VAL A 463 8.14 -17.91 -6.35
C VAL A 463 8.09 -16.93 -7.54
N LEU A 464 8.63 -17.33 -8.69
CA LEU A 464 8.58 -16.56 -9.95
C LEU A 464 7.14 -16.22 -10.31
N ASN A 465 6.27 -17.23 -10.35
CA ASN A 465 4.85 -17.02 -10.66
C ASN A 465 4.20 -16.06 -9.66
N ARG A 466 4.40 -16.26 -8.36
CA ARG A 466 3.72 -15.48 -7.32
C ARG A 466 4.15 -14.01 -7.26
N PHE A 467 5.44 -13.72 -7.39
CA PHE A 467 5.97 -12.38 -7.16
C PHE A 467 6.37 -11.63 -8.42
N VAL A 468 6.54 -12.31 -9.55
CA VAL A 468 7.03 -11.70 -10.80
C VAL A 468 5.97 -11.70 -11.89
N LEU A 469 5.29 -12.83 -12.10
CA LEU A 469 4.41 -13.00 -13.26
C LEU A 469 2.94 -12.72 -12.97
N ILE A 470 2.42 -13.16 -11.82
CA ILE A 470 0.99 -13.07 -11.47
C ILE A 470 0.71 -11.78 -10.70
N ARG A 471 -0.42 -11.13 -10.99
CA ARG A 471 -0.89 -9.94 -10.30
C ARG A 471 -1.31 -10.29 -8.87
N PRO A 472 -0.70 -9.72 -7.82
CA PRO A 472 -1.30 -9.81 -6.49
C PRO A 472 -2.66 -9.09 -6.51
N PRO A 473 -3.69 -9.62 -5.84
CA PRO A 473 -4.98 -8.96 -5.72
C PRO A 473 -4.85 -7.86 -4.67
N THR A 474 -4.36 -6.69 -5.08
CA THR A 474 -4.35 -5.49 -4.26
C THR A 474 -5.78 -5.06 -3.95
N LEU A 475 -5.96 -4.21 -2.93
CA LEU A 475 -7.30 -3.78 -2.57
C LEU A 475 -7.97 -2.98 -3.69
N GLY A 476 -7.27 -2.06 -4.38
CA GLY A 476 -7.84 -1.33 -5.51
C GLY A 476 -8.20 -2.25 -6.66
N ARG A 477 -7.41 -3.29 -6.93
CA ARG A 477 -7.76 -4.32 -7.92
C ARG A 477 -9.04 -5.06 -7.54
N LEU A 478 -9.21 -5.43 -6.28
CA LEU A 478 -10.43 -6.09 -5.81
C LEU A 478 -11.65 -5.15 -5.85
N ILE A 479 -11.47 -3.86 -5.57
CA ILE A 479 -12.51 -2.84 -5.73
C ILE A 479 -12.92 -2.71 -7.20
N ALA A 480 -11.94 -2.53 -8.10
CA ALA A 480 -12.15 -2.42 -9.53
C ALA A 480 -12.87 -3.65 -10.08
N PHE A 481 -12.41 -4.85 -9.68
CA PHE A 481 -13.02 -6.12 -10.09
C PHE A 481 -14.43 -6.30 -9.51
N GLY A 482 -14.67 -5.96 -8.24
CA GLY A 482 -16.00 -5.98 -7.63
C GLY A 482 -17.00 -5.09 -8.38
N ARG A 483 -16.55 -3.90 -8.80
CA ARG A 483 -17.34 -2.98 -9.62
C ARG A 483 -17.60 -3.51 -11.03
N ALA A 484 -16.60 -4.14 -11.66
CA ALA A 484 -16.74 -4.71 -12.99
C ALA A 484 -17.68 -5.93 -13.01
N SER A 485 -17.51 -6.85 -12.06
CA SER A 485 -18.31 -8.08 -11.94
C SER A 485 -19.78 -7.79 -11.60
N ALA A 486 -20.06 -6.76 -10.78
CA ALA A 486 -21.43 -6.35 -10.47
C ALA A 486 -22.23 -5.90 -11.70
N LYS A 487 -21.56 -5.37 -12.74
CA LYS A 487 -22.21 -4.98 -14.01
C LYS A 487 -22.47 -6.17 -14.94
N ARG A 488 -21.84 -7.32 -14.71
CA ARG A 488 -21.76 -8.45 -15.65
C ARG A 488 -21.85 -9.82 -14.96
N PRO A 489 -22.98 -10.14 -14.29
CA PRO A 489 -23.10 -11.36 -13.48
C PRO A 489 -23.04 -12.68 -14.27
N ASN A 490 -23.27 -12.66 -15.60
CA ASN A 490 -23.48 -13.87 -16.41
C ASN A 490 -22.32 -14.24 -17.36
N LEU A 491 -21.16 -13.57 -17.27
CA LEU A 491 -20.08 -13.70 -18.26
C LEU A 491 -19.23 -14.98 -18.17
N LEU A 492 -19.50 -15.84 -17.19
CA LEU A 492 -18.78 -17.11 -16.99
C LEU A 492 -19.13 -18.19 -18.04
N HIS A 493 -20.18 -18.00 -18.84
CA HIS A 493 -20.59 -18.98 -19.85
C HIS A 493 -19.95 -18.79 -21.23
N THR A 494 -19.24 -17.68 -21.47
CA THR A 494 -18.73 -17.33 -22.82
C THR A 494 -17.22 -17.28 -22.94
N VAL A 495 -16.45 -17.27 -21.85
CA VAL A 495 -14.98 -17.34 -21.92
C VAL A 495 -14.53 -18.80 -21.93
N ARG A 496 -14.71 -19.47 -23.08
CA ARG A 496 -13.91 -20.67 -23.39
C ARG A 496 -12.50 -20.18 -23.67
N TYR A 497 -11.58 -20.46 -22.75
CA TYR A 497 -10.15 -20.24 -22.96
C TYR A 497 -9.71 -21.05 -24.18
N GLY A 498 -9.35 -20.33 -25.26
CA GLY A 498 -8.61 -20.86 -26.41
C GLY A 498 -7.11 -20.72 -26.18
#